data_AF-W2NQM3-F1
#
_entry.id   AF-W2NQM3-F1
#
_cell.length_a   1.000
_cell.length_b   1.000
_cell.length_c   1.000
_cell.angle_alpha   90.00
_cell.angle_beta   90.00
_cell.angle_gamma   90.00
#
_symmetry.space_group_name_H-M   'P 1'
#
loop_
_entity.id
_entity.type
_entity.pdbx_description
1 polymer ?
#
loop_
_entity_poly.entity_id
_entity_poly.type
_entity_poly.pdbx_seq_one_letter_code
_entity_poly.pdbx_strand_id
1 'polypeptide(L)'
;MVNSGHAVILFYKYVEVETPLELKQEQQQLCERLGLVGRILISEEGINATLSSPSRAKIDEYIAFLCTHKVFAMRPEDFKHSSHEHEEPPFVGLIIKHVKEIVSTGGIVARPDMTASDEDRGYLTPQQFHEAMCQAVKDKEGTVVLDVRAHKEFLVGHFENAVDPKVKNFSEYYAFLQNRVDEMKDKKVLMYCTGGIRCEKASNFLRNQGVNDVHHLKGGIHKYLEAYQDGGFFRGKNFVFDKRVLMGAQNSNEIVGKCIECQEPFDEFSGRKVCTVCRDLVLVCDSCYYTRHGEVHCTDHQYLKRCYVTFLQYMPRSELLEQQRALEKILAEFLEDKSSSKNKRRSIRNQLNKIATRLEAIDADPEAAAATLALDPRPIHCRTCGLATCMGNCWGFWSDEVLTPPQN
;
A
#
# COMPACT_ATOMS: atom_id res chain seq x y z
N MET A 1 3.40 12.53 33.66
CA MET A 1 2.39 12.50 32.57
C MET A 1 2.43 11.11 31.99
N VAL A 2 1.33 10.36 32.08
CA VAL A 2 1.26 9.02 31.48
C VAL A 2 1.34 9.24 29.97
N ASN A 3 2.34 8.65 29.33
CA ASN A 3 2.51 8.76 27.88
C ASN A 3 1.32 8.00 27.26
N SER A 4 0.34 8.73 26.72
CA SER A 4 -0.94 8.19 26.23
C SER A 4 -0.81 7.51 24.87
N GLY A 5 0.40 7.25 24.39
CA GLY A 5 0.67 6.72 23.06
C GLY A 5 1.25 5.30 23.07
N HIS A 6 1.31 4.70 21.89
CA HIS A 6 1.94 3.40 21.68
C HIS A 6 3.34 3.54 21.08
N ALA A 7 4.28 2.74 21.58
CA ALA A 7 5.54 2.47 20.91
C ALA A 7 5.32 1.42 19.81
N VAL A 8 5.81 1.71 18.61
CA VAL A 8 5.68 0.84 17.44
C VAL A 8 7.06 0.45 16.92
N ILE A 9 7.23 -0.84 16.64
CA ILE A 9 8.40 -1.38 15.95
C ILE A 9 8.04 -1.95 14.60
N LEU A 10 8.92 -1.77 13.62
CA LEU A 10 8.87 -2.41 12.31
C LEU A 10 10.21 -3.12 12.10
N PHE A 11 10.18 -4.38 11.70
CA PHE A 11 11.39 -5.12 11.36
C PHE A 11 11.09 -6.24 10.37
N TYR A 12 12.15 -6.72 9.74
CA TYR A 12 12.12 -7.96 8.98
C TYR A 12 13.48 -8.63 9.11
N LYS A 13 13.51 -9.94 8.90
CA LYS A 13 14.74 -10.67 8.70
C LYS A 13 14.47 -11.80 7.73
N TYR A 14 15.20 -11.80 6.62
CA TYR A 14 15.34 -13.02 5.84
C TYR A 14 16.28 -13.94 6.61
N VAL A 15 15.91 -15.21 6.75
CA VAL A 15 16.72 -16.29 7.32
C VAL A 15 16.03 -17.60 6.99
N GLU A 16 16.78 -18.69 6.93
CA GLU A 16 16.17 -20.00 6.78
C GLU A 16 15.38 -20.38 8.04
N VAL A 17 14.10 -20.68 7.85
CA VAL A 17 13.19 -21.11 8.90
C VAL A 17 12.70 -22.51 8.56
N GLU A 18 13.21 -23.51 9.28
CA GLU A 18 12.83 -24.92 9.04
C GLU A 18 11.41 -25.23 9.51
N THR A 19 10.98 -24.69 10.66
CA THR A 19 9.67 -24.96 11.27
C THR A 19 8.83 -23.68 11.45
N PRO A 20 8.33 -23.07 10.34
CA PRO A 20 7.62 -21.79 10.41
C PRO A 20 6.31 -21.83 11.21
N LEU A 21 5.66 -23.00 11.30
CA LEU A 21 4.47 -23.18 12.13
C LEU A 21 4.78 -23.20 13.63
N GLU A 22 5.94 -23.73 14.03
CA GLU A 22 6.39 -23.69 15.42
C GLU A 22 6.80 -22.27 15.81
N LEU A 23 7.57 -21.59 14.96
CA LEU A 23 7.91 -20.17 15.18
C LEU A 23 6.65 -19.30 15.24
N LYS A 24 5.64 -19.57 14.42
CA LYS A 24 4.34 -18.90 14.53
C LYS A 24 3.72 -19.04 15.91
N GLN A 25 3.71 -20.25 16.48
CA GLN A 25 3.16 -20.48 17.81
C GLN A 25 3.99 -19.79 18.89
N GLU A 26 5.32 -19.84 18.79
CA GLU A 26 6.23 -19.15 19.71
C GLU A 26 6.00 -17.63 19.71
N GLN A 27 5.93 -17.03 18.52
CA GLN A 27 5.67 -15.60 18.37
C GLN A 27 4.28 -15.22 18.88
N GLN A 28 3.26 -16.07 18.66
CA GLN A 28 1.92 -15.86 19.22
C GLN A 28 1.95 -15.82 20.75
N GLN A 29 2.53 -16.83 21.39
CA GLN A 29 2.60 -16.92 22.86
C GLN A 29 3.40 -15.76 23.46
N LEU A 30 4.50 -15.36 22.81
CA LEU A 30 5.32 -14.24 23.22
C LEU A 30 4.53 -12.92 23.13
N CYS A 31 3.91 -12.63 21.99
CA CYS A 31 3.15 -11.41 21.81
C CYS A 31 1.93 -11.34 22.75
N GLU A 32 1.21 -12.44 22.95
CA GLU A 32 0.09 -12.51 23.91
C GLU A 32 0.55 -12.24 25.35
N ARG A 33 1.62 -12.90 25.79
CA ARG A 33 2.20 -12.68 27.13
C ARG A 33 2.62 -11.23 27.35
N LEU A 34 3.14 -10.58 26.30
CA LEU A 34 3.60 -9.20 26.35
C LEU A 34 2.48 -8.18 26.09
N GLY A 35 1.27 -8.62 25.74
CA GLY A 35 0.16 -7.74 25.38
C GLY A 35 0.43 -6.91 24.12
N LEU A 36 1.17 -7.47 23.15
CA LEU A 36 1.48 -6.79 21.90
C LEU A 36 0.34 -6.96 20.89
N VAL A 37 0.07 -5.91 20.13
CA VAL A 37 -0.81 -5.94 18.95
C VAL A 37 -0.01 -5.62 17.71
N GLY A 38 -0.49 -6.01 16.54
CA GLY A 38 0.25 -5.81 15.30
C GLY A 38 0.11 -6.96 14.32
N ARG A 39 1.06 -7.04 13.40
CA ARG A 39 1.07 -8.04 12.34
C ARG A 39 2.43 -8.70 12.25
N ILE A 40 2.45 -10.02 12.15
CA ILE A 40 3.65 -10.82 11.90
C ILE A 40 3.36 -11.76 10.72
N LEU A 41 4.23 -11.73 9.72
CA LEU A 41 4.29 -12.68 8.62
C LEU A 41 5.51 -13.57 8.84
N ILE A 42 5.31 -14.87 8.82
CA ILE A 42 6.36 -15.88 8.95
C ILE A 42 6.32 -16.77 7.72
N SER A 43 7.49 -17.09 7.19
CA SER A 43 7.70 -18.01 6.09
C SER A 43 8.99 -18.77 6.33
N GLU A 44 9.20 -19.82 5.54
CA GLU A 44 10.46 -20.52 5.38
C GLU A 44 11.62 -19.57 5.00
N GLU A 45 11.31 -18.41 4.40
CA GLU A 45 12.29 -17.36 4.08
C GLU A 45 12.54 -16.32 5.19
N GLY A 46 11.82 -16.39 6.33
CA GLY A 46 12.09 -15.53 7.49
C GLY A 46 10.85 -14.92 8.15
N ILE A 47 10.99 -13.70 8.67
CA ILE A 47 9.98 -12.96 9.43
C ILE A 47 9.86 -11.50 8.97
N ASN A 48 8.64 -10.95 8.96
CA ASN A 48 8.35 -9.55 8.73
C ASN A 48 7.23 -9.10 9.67
N ALA A 49 7.45 -8.03 10.44
CA ALA A 49 6.53 -7.66 11.49
C ALA A 49 6.44 -6.15 11.73
N THR A 50 5.25 -5.73 12.11
CA THR A 50 5.01 -4.43 12.76
C THR A 50 4.22 -4.68 14.05
N LEU A 51 4.79 -4.32 15.20
CA LEU A 51 4.19 -4.56 16.50
C LEU A 51 4.09 -3.26 17.30
N SER A 52 3.11 -3.19 18.19
CA SER A 52 2.77 -2.01 18.97
C SER A 52 2.45 -2.39 20.42
N SER A 53 2.82 -1.51 21.35
CA SER A 53 2.42 -1.59 22.75
C SER A 53 2.38 -0.20 23.39
N PRO A 54 1.46 0.07 24.34
CA PRO A 54 1.56 1.26 25.18
C PRO A 54 2.79 1.20 26.12
N SER A 55 3.39 0.01 26.32
CA SER A 55 4.57 -0.16 27.15
C SER A 55 5.84 -0.30 26.32
N ARG A 56 6.71 0.72 26.37
CA ARG A 56 8.04 0.64 25.75
C ARG A 56 8.87 -0.52 26.29
N ALA A 57 8.77 -0.81 27.59
CA ALA A 57 9.46 -1.94 28.20
C ALA A 57 9.06 -3.30 27.60
N LYS A 58 7.79 -3.47 27.21
CA LYS A 58 7.31 -4.69 26.53
C LYS A 58 7.84 -4.83 25.11
N ILE A 59 7.99 -3.71 24.40
CA ILE A 59 8.68 -3.67 23.11
C ILE A 59 10.16 -4.06 23.28
N ASP A 60 10.84 -3.50 24.26
CA ASP A 60 12.26 -3.78 24.49
C ASP A 60 12.48 -5.25 24.94
N GLU A 61 11.56 -5.83 25.72
CA GLU A 61 11.54 -7.26 26.07
C GLU A 61 11.40 -8.16 24.82
N TYR A 62 10.52 -7.79 23.89
CA TYR A 62 10.36 -8.50 22.62
C TYR A 62 11.60 -8.40 21.73
N ILE A 63 12.22 -7.22 21.65
CA ILE A 63 13.48 -7.01 20.91
C ILE A 63 14.59 -7.88 21.51
N ALA A 64 14.75 -7.87 22.84
CA ALA A 64 15.77 -8.67 23.52
C ALA A 64 15.60 -10.18 23.25
N PHE A 65 14.35 -10.64 23.19
CA PHE A 65 14.05 -12.01 22.78
C PHE A 65 14.55 -12.29 21.35
N LEU A 66 14.20 -11.46 20.36
CA LEU A 66 14.62 -11.69 18.97
C LEU A 66 16.13 -11.53 18.74
N CYS A 67 16.80 -10.70 19.53
CA CYS A 67 18.26 -10.57 19.49
C CYS A 67 18.97 -11.82 20.00
N THR A 68 18.37 -12.53 20.98
CA THR A 68 18.94 -13.76 21.56
C THR A 68 18.37 -15.04 20.96
N HIS A 69 17.34 -14.93 20.11
CA HIS A 69 16.69 -16.06 19.46
C HIS A 69 17.64 -16.76 18.48
N LYS A 70 17.78 -18.09 18.60
CA LYS A 70 18.78 -18.87 17.85
C LYS A 70 18.65 -18.76 16.33
N VAL A 71 17.42 -18.70 15.82
CA VAL A 71 17.17 -18.60 14.37
C VAL A 71 17.33 -17.17 13.89
N PHE A 72 16.84 -16.19 14.66
CA PHE A 72 16.76 -14.82 14.17
C PHE A 72 18.04 -14.04 14.45
N ALA A 73 18.63 -14.16 15.63
CA ALA A 73 19.86 -13.50 16.04
C ALA A 73 19.92 -12.04 15.52
N MET A 74 18.84 -11.29 15.76
CA MET A 74 18.70 -9.92 15.27
C MET A 74 19.60 -8.99 16.06
N ARG A 75 19.83 -7.80 15.51
CA ARG A 75 20.53 -6.74 16.23
C ARG A 75 19.55 -5.61 16.56
N PRO A 76 19.78 -4.84 17.64
CA PRO A 76 18.91 -3.71 17.99
C PRO A 76 18.67 -2.73 16.83
N GLU A 77 19.65 -2.53 15.96
CA GLU A 77 19.57 -1.66 14.78
C GLU A 77 18.63 -2.17 13.66
N ASP A 78 18.27 -3.45 13.66
CA ASP A 78 17.33 -4.03 12.69
C ASP A 78 15.89 -3.51 12.92
N PHE A 79 15.61 -3.04 14.13
CA PHE A 79 14.32 -2.53 14.57
C PHE A 79 14.19 -1.02 14.26
N LYS A 80 13.15 -0.70 13.51
CA LYS A 80 12.74 0.68 13.21
C LYS A 80 11.74 1.09 14.27
N HIS A 81 11.99 2.21 14.95
CA HIS A 81 11.14 2.68 16.06
C HIS A 81 10.29 3.87 15.61
N SER A 82 9.01 3.85 16.01
CA SER A 82 8.10 4.98 15.83
C SER A 82 7.10 5.03 16.98
N SER A 83 6.32 6.10 17.05
CA SER A 83 5.23 6.26 18.00
C SER A 83 3.88 6.34 17.28
N HIS A 84 2.83 6.07 18.04
CA HIS A 84 1.46 6.47 17.73
C HIS A 84 0.97 7.27 18.94
N GLU A 85 0.56 8.52 18.73
CA GLU A 85 0.31 9.46 19.84
C GLU A 85 -1.09 9.32 20.46
N HIS A 86 -1.91 8.40 19.94
CA HIS A 86 -3.26 8.13 20.44
C HIS A 86 -3.28 6.94 21.42
N GLU A 87 -4.29 6.95 22.31
CA GLU A 87 -4.51 5.89 23.29
C GLU A 87 -4.95 4.58 22.61
N GLU A 88 -5.72 4.69 21.54
CA GLU A 88 -6.11 3.55 20.73
C GLU A 88 -4.90 2.95 20.01
N PRO A 89 -4.77 1.62 19.95
CA PRO A 89 -3.67 1.00 19.23
C PRO A 89 -3.77 1.28 17.72
N PRO A 90 -2.62 1.38 17.02
CA PRO A 90 -2.59 1.53 15.57
C PRO A 90 -3.03 0.26 14.82
N PHE A 91 -3.29 -0.83 15.55
CA PHE A 91 -3.76 -2.12 15.06
C PHE A 91 -4.97 -2.57 15.85
N VAL A 92 -5.90 -3.23 15.17
CA VAL A 92 -7.10 -3.82 15.79
C VAL A 92 -6.78 -4.89 16.82
N GLY A 93 -5.68 -5.60 16.60
CA GLY A 93 -5.25 -6.72 17.41
C GLY A 93 -4.00 -7.36 16.83
N LEU A 94 -3.65 -8.52 17.36
CA LEU A 94 -2.53 -9.32 16.88
C LEU A 94 -2.96 -10.24 15.74
N ILE A 95 -2.27 -10.18 14.60
CA ILE A 95 -2.48 -11.07 13.45
C ILE A 95 -1.15 -11.70 13.08
N ILE A 96 -1.02 -13.01 13.28
CA ILE A 96 0.15 -13.77 12.85
C ILE A 96 -0.23 -14.75 11.75
N LYS A 97 0.46 -14.67 10.61
CA LYS A 97 0.20 -15.54 9.45
C LYS A 97 1.46 -16.27 9.03
N HIS A 98 1.30 -17.57 8.78
CA HIS A 98 2.24 -18.32 7.94
C HIS A 98 1.89 -18.01 6.49
N VAL A 99 2.88 -17.62 5.71
CA VAL A 99 2.75 -17.20 4.33
C VAL A 99 3.86 -17.84 3.50
N LYS A 100 3.66 -17.91 2.18
CA LYS A 100 4.69 -18.40 1.25
C LYS A 100 5.90 -17.47 1.14
N GLU A 101 5.68 -16.18 1.37
CA GLU A 101 6.70 -15.14 1.27
C GLU A 101 6.38 -14.04 2.29
N ILE A 102 7.38 -13.58 3.05
CA ILE A 102 7.22 -12.49 4.02
C ILE A 102 7.00 -11.12 3.36
N VAL A 103 7.30 -11.06 2.06
CA VAL A 103 6.83 -10.04 1.13
C VAL A 103 6.53 -10.72 -0.21
N SER A 104 5.26 -10.71 -0.61
CA SER A 104 4.82 -11.51 -1.76
C SER A 104 5.24 -10.91 -3.08
N THR A 105 5.96 -11.70 -3.87
CA THR A 105 6.32 -11.43 -5.26
C THR A 105 5.44 -12.18 -6.25
N GLY A 106 4.52 -13.02 -5.75
CA GLY A 106 3.77 -13.97 -6.54
C GLY A 106 4.58 -15.23 -6.89
N GLY A 107 5.65 -15.51 -6.13
CA GLY A 107 6.57 -16.62 -6.41
C GLY A 107 7.48 -16.40 -7.64
N ILE A 108 7.61 -15.15 -8.09
CA ILE A 108 8.40 -14.80 -9.29
C ILE A 108 9.89 -14.67 -8.94
N VAL A 109 10.20 -14.25 -7.71
CA VAL A 109 11.57 -13.92 -7.31
C VAL A 109 12.00 -14.74 -6.11
N ALA A 110 13.17 -15.35 -6.25
CA ALA A 110 13.81 -16.10 -5.18
C ALA A 110 14.17 -15.21 -3.99
N ARG A 111 14.29 -15.85 -2.82
CA ARG A 111 14.79 -15.17 -1.61
C ARG A 111 16.20 -14.57 -1.87
N PRO A 112 16.56 -13.47 -1.20
CA PRO A 112 17.91 -12.89 -1.29
C PRO A 112 18.99 -13.89 -0.82
N ASP A 113 20.23 -13.70 -1.28
CA ASP A 113 21.38 -14.42 -0.74
C ASP A 113 21.65 -13.95 0.70
N MET A 114 21.49 -14.88 1.64
CA MET A 114 21.64 -14.64 3.07
C MET A 114 23.09 -14.73 3.56
N THR A 115 24.00 -15.18 2.71
CA THR A 115 25.43 -15.34 3.02
C THR A 115 26.25 -14.13 2.60
N ALA A 116 25.74 -13.32 1.66
CA ALA A 116 26.38 -12.11 1.17
C ALA A 116 26.38 -10.99 2.24
N SER A 117 27.47 -10.21 2.26
CA SER A 117 27.59 -9.03 3.12
C SER A 117 26.58 -7.94 2.75
N ASP A 118 26.37 -6.97 3.64
CA ASP A 118 25.49 -5.83 3.32
C ASP A 118 26.04 -5.04 2.13
N GLU A 119 27.36 -4.88 2.04
CA GLU A 119 28.06 -4.22 0.95
C GLU A 119 27.84 -4.95 -0.39
N ASP A 120 28.03 -6.28 -0.43
CA ASP A 120 27.81 -7.09 -1.64
C ASP A 120 26.34 -7.08 -2.08
N ARG A 121 25.44 -6.93 -1.11
CA ARG A 121 24.00 -6.77 -1.35
C ARG A 121 23.63 -5.34 -1.74
N GLY A 122 24.58 -4.41 -1.79
CA GLY A 122 24.42 -3.03 -2.25
C GLY A 122 23.69 -2.13 -1.26
N TYR A 123 23.74 -2.44 0.04
CA TYR A 123 23.17 -1.56 1.06
C TYR A 123 23.93 -0.24 1.15
N LEU A 124 23.17 0.85 1.25
CA LEU A 124 23.66 2.17 1.61
C LEU A 124 23.04 2.59 2.94
N THR A 125 23.86 3.07 3.88
CA THR A 125 23.36 3.76 5.07
C THR A 125 22.56 5.00 4.68
N PRO A 126 21.71 5.57 5.57
CA PRO A 126 21.02 6.83 5.28
C PRO A 126 21.95 7.94 4.75
N GLN A 127 23.15 8.07 5.32
CA GLN A 127 24.15 9.07 4.91
C GLN A 127 24.72 8.78 3.52
N GLN A 128 25.14 7.54 3.26
CA GLN A 128 25.64 7.14 1.94
C GLN A 128 24.56 7.28 0.86
N PHE A 129 23.30 6.96 1.19
CA PHE A 129 22.17 7.14 0.28
C PHE A 129 21.91 8.62 0.01
N HIS A 130 21.98 9.47 1.02
CA HIS A 130 21.85 10.93 0.85
C HIS A 130 22.95 11.49 -0.06
N GLU A 131 24.20 11.06 0.13
CA GLU A 131 25.32 11.43 -0.75
C GLU A 131 25.09 10.95 -2.19
N ALA A 132 24.59 9.73 -2.38
CA ALA A 132 24.22 9.21 -3.69
C ALA A 132 23.07 10.01 -4.32
N MET A 133 22.09 10.45 -3.53
CA MET A 133 21.00 11.34 -3.99
C MET A 133 21.51 12.72 -4.42
N CYS A 134 22.49 13.30 -3.70
CA CYS A 134 23.15 14.53 -4.13
C CYS A 134 23.75 14.43 -5.54
N GLN A 135 24.28 13.25 -5.90
CA GLN A 135 24.78 13.00 -7.26
C GLN A 135 23.62 12.75 -8.24
N ALA A 136 22.63 11.94 -7.85
CA ALA A 136 21.47 11.60 -8.68
C ALA A 136 20.68 12.83 -9.15
N VAL A 137 20.56 13.86 -8.30
CA VAL A 137 19.87 15.11 -8.65
C VAL A 137 20.64 15.91 -9.72
N LYS A 138 21.97 15.75 -9.79
CA LYS A 138 22.84 16.41 -10.78
C LYS A 138 22.96 15.60 -12.07
N ASP A 139 23.05 14.28 -11.96
CA ASP A 139 23.20 13.35 -13.07
C ASP A 139 21.94 12.48 -13.26
N LYS A 140 20.94 13.07 -13.92
CA LYS A 140 19.65 12.41 -14.20
C LYS A 140 19.74 11.33 -15.28
N GLU A 141 20.81 11.32 -16.06
CA GLU A 141 20.99 10.34 -17.14
C GLU A 141 21.71 9.09 -16.64
N GLY A 142 22.73 9.25 -15.78
CA GLY A 142 23.53 8.16 -15.21
C GLY A 142 22.97 7.51 -13.96
N THR A 143 21.98 8.11 -13.28
CA THR A 143 21.34 7.52 -12.09
C THR A 143 19.83 7.39 -12.22
N VAL A 144 19.30 6.21 -11.88
CA VAL A 144 17.87 5.90 -11.78
C VAL A 144 17.50 5.71 -10.32
N VAL A 145 16.60 6.54 -9.82
CA VAL A 145 16.04 6.40 -8.47
C VAL A 145 14.69 5.67 -8.58
N LEU A 146 14.57 4.49 -7.98
CA LEU A 146 13.38 3.65 -8.06
C LEU A 146 12.63 3.62 -6.73
N ASP A 147 11.36 4.01 -6.77
CA ASP A 147 10.42 3.74 -5.68
C ASP A 147 9.90 2.30 -5.82
N VAL A 148 10.24 1.42 -4.87
CA VAL A 148 9.84 0.00 -4.89
C VAL A 148 8.45 -0.20 -4.27
N ARG A 149 7.69 0.89 -4.07
CA ARG A 149 6.39 0.87 -3.41
C ARG A 149 5.23 0.87 -4.41
N ALA A 150 4.01 0.68 -3.91
CA ALA A 150 2.83 0.83 -4.75
C ALA A 150 2.59 2.29 -5.11
N HIS A 151 1.89 2.54 -6.22
CA HIS A 151 1.58 3.88 -6.72
C HIS A 151 0.99 4.80 -5.65
N LYS A 152 0.03 4.31 -4.86
CA LYS A 152 -0.60 5.09 -3.78
C LYS A 152 0.38 5.57 -2.71
N GLU A 153 1.46 4.82 -2.47
CA GLU A 153 2.49 5.18 -1.50
C GLU A 153 3.40 6.28 -2.06
N PHE A 154 3.66 6.25 -3.39
CA PHE A 154 4.40 7.28 -4.11
C PHE A 154 3.64 8.61 -4.14
N LEU A 155 2.31 8.58 -4.35
CA LEU A 155 1.48 9.78 -4.47
C LEU A 155 1.59 10.75 -3.28
N VAL A 156 1.82 10.23 -2.08
CA VAL A 156 1.83 11.02 -0.83
C VAL A 156 3.22 11.36 -0.31
N GLY A 157 4.26 10.74 -0.85
CA GLY A 157 5.64 11.06 -0.52
C GLY A 157 6.61 10.18 -1.27
N HIS A 158 7.71 10.74 -1.76
CA HIS A 158 8.73 10.03 -2.54
C HIS A 158 10.05 10.81 -2.52
N PHE A 159 11.15 10.15 -2.90
CA PHE A 159 12.42 10.85 -3.09
C PHE A 159 12.38 11.70 -4.37
N GLU A 160 13.10 12.81 -4.37
CA GLU A 160 13.27 13.65 -5.56
C GLU A 160 13.75 12.85 -6.78
N ASN A 161 13.17 13.12 -7.94
CA ASN A 161 13.43 12.42 -9.21
C ASN A 161 13.15 10.90 -9.18
N ALA A 162 12.51 10.36 -8.14
CA ALA A 162 12.15 8.96 -8.10
C ALA A 162 11.14 8.58 -9.19
N VAL A 163 11.36 7.43 -9.79
CA VAL A 163 10.47 6.81 -10.77
C VAL A 163 9.31 6.14 -10.03
N ASP A 164 8.09 6.60 -10.32
CA ASP A 164 6.87 5.93 -9.91
C ASP A 164 6.63 4.67 -10.75
N PRO A 165 6.58 3.47 -10.15
CA PRO A 165 6.35 2.24 -10.90
C PRO A 165 4.92 2.14 -11.42
N LYS A 166 3.97 2.95 -10.91
CA LYS A 166 2.54 2.90 -11.25
C LYS A 166 1.92 1.51 -11.10
N VAL A 167 2.43 0.72 -10.17
CA VAL A 167 1.90 -0.61 -9.85
C VAL A 167 0.96 -0.57 -8.66
N LYS A 168 -0.05 -1.43 -8.65
CA LYS A 168 -1.00 -1.50 -7.54
C LYS A 168 -0.44 -2.27 -6.33
N ASN A 169 0.37 -3.29 -6.60
CA ASN A 169 0.94 -4.18 -5.59
C ASN A 169 2.35 -4.61 -5.99
N PHE A 170 3.08 -5.17 -5.02
CA PHE A 170 4.48 -5.53 -5.21
C PHE A 170 4.69 -6.70 -6.18
N SER A 171 3.74 -7.63 -6.30
CA SER A 171 3.83 -8.70 -7.31
C SER A 171 3.83 -8.18 -8.76
N GLU A 172 3.16 -7.05 -9.03
CA GLU A 172 3.18 -6.39 -10.34
C GLU A 172 4.50 -5.64 -10.62
N TYR A 173 5.29 -5.37 -9.58
CA TYR A 173 6.53 -4.58 -9.69
C TYR A 173 7.56 -5.23 -10.62
N TYR A 174 7.61 -6.57 -10.67
CA TYR A 174 8.57 -7.28 -11.53
C TYR A 174 8.23 -7.19 -13.01
N ALA A 175 6.95 -7.12 -13.37
CA ALA A 175 6.55 -6.82 -14.74
C ALA A 175 6.99 -5.40 -15.13
N PHE A 176 6.91 -4.44 -14.21
CA PHE A 176 7.48 -3.11 -14.40
C PHE A 176 8.99 -3.16 -14.60
N LEU A 177 9.73 -3.88 -13.74
CA LEU A 177 11.19 -3.98 -13.87
C LEU A 177 11.61 -4.65 -15.18
N GLN A 178 11.00 -5.78 -15.54
CA GLN A 178 11.34 -6.55 -16.74
C GLN A 178 11.32 -5.70 -18.01
N ASN A 179 10.33 -4.81 -18.13
CA ASN A 179 10.20 -3.93 -19.29
C ASN A 179 11.23 -2.79 -19.32
N ARG A 180 12.03 -2.61 -18.27
CA ARG A 180 12.96 -1.47 -18.10
C ARG A 180 14.37 -1.86 -17.72
N VAL A 181 14.67 -3.16 -17.60
CA VAL A 181 16.01 -3.67 -17.26
C VAL A 181 17.08 -3.05 -18.16
N ASP A 182 16.84 -3.02 -19.47
CA ASP A 182 17.81 -2.53 -20.45
C ASP A 182 18.12 -1.03 -20.27
N GLU A 183 17.15 -0.23 -19.80
CA GLU A 183 17.36 1.20 -19.50
C GLU A 183 18.32 1.42 -18.32
N MET A 184 18.57 0.38 -17.51
CA MET A 184 19.31 0.47 -16.25
C MET A 184 20.69 -0.21 -16.28
N LYS A 185 21.01 -1.01 -17.31
CA LYS A 185 22.24 -1.82 -17.34
C LYS A 185 23.53 -1.02 -17.16
N ASP A 186 23.58 0.18 -17.75
CA ASP A 186 24.75 1.07 -17.72
C ASP A 186 24.58 2.25 -16.75
N LYS A 187 23.63 2.14 -15.81
CA LYS A 187 23.28 3.21 -14.87
C LYS A 187 23.41 2.75 -13.44
N LYS A 188 23.65 3.72 -12.56
CA LYS A 188 23.49 3.53 -11.13
C LYS A 188 22.01 3.45 -10.78
N VAL A 189 21.60 2.44 -10.04
CA VAL A 189 20.22 2.27 -9.57
C VAL A 189 20.17 2.46 -8.06
N LEU A 190 19.42 3.47 -7.60
CA LEU A 190 19.16 3.71 -6.19
C LEU A 190 17.72 3.33 -5.86
N MET A 191 17.51 2.38 -4.96
CA MET A 191 16.18 1.88 -4.63
C MET A 191 15.81 2.15 -3.18
N TYR A 192 14.53 2.38 -2.93
CA TYR A 192 14.02 2.50 -1.57
C TYR A 192 12.58 1.97 -1.45
N CYS A 193 12.20 1.65 -0.22
CA CYS A 193 10.82 1.44 0.17
C CYS A 193 10.65 1.86 1.64
N THR A 194 9.48 1.59 2.24
CA THR A 194 9.16 2.01 3.61
C THR A 194 10.22 1.55 4.64
N GLY A 195 10.56 0.25 4.64
CA GLY A 195 11.42 -0.35 5.67
C GLY A 195 12.60 -1.17 5.17
N GLY A 196 12.75 -1.36 3.84
CA GLY A 196 13.85 -2.08 3.20
C GLY A 196 13.47 -3.42 2.54
N ILE A 197 12.50 -4.15 3.08
CA ILE A 197 12.21 -5.56 2.71
C ILE A 197 11.92 -5.81 1.22
N ARG A 198 11.28 -4.85 0.52
CA ARG A 198 10.97 -4.96 -0.91
C ARG A 198 12.21 -4.77 -1.78
N CYS A 199 13.11 -3.88 -1.37
CA CYS A 199 14.35 -3.58 -2.10
C CYS A 199 15.26 -4.80 -2.16
N GLU A 200 15.23 -5.66 -1.14
CA GLU A 200 16.01 -6.90 -1.07
C GLU A 200 15.74 -7.85 -2.24
N LYS A 201 14.46 -8.13 -2.51
CA LYS A 201 14.08 -8.99 -3.64
C LYS A 201 14.22 -8.25 -4.97
N ALA A 202 13.93 -6.96 -5.00
CA ALA A 202 14.00 -6.18 -6.23
C ALA A 202 15.47 -5.97 -6.71
N SER A 203 16.41 -5.77 -5.79
CA SER A 203 17.84 -5.64 -6.11
C SER A 203 18.41 -6.98 -6.58
N ASN A 204 18.07 -8.08 -5.89
CA ASN A 204 18.45 -9.43 -6.32
C ASN A 204 17.92 -9.74 -7.73
N PHE A 205 16.67 -9.38 -8.02
CA PHE A 205 16.10 -9.54 -9.35
C PHE A 205 16.89 -8.76 -10.42
N LEU A 206 17.18 -7.48 -10.19
CA LEU A 206 17.92 -6.65 -11.15
C LEU A 206 19.32 -7.15 -11.43
N ARG A 207 20.06 -7.58 -10.39
CA ARG A 207 21.40 -8.18 -10.55
C ARG A 207 21.35 -9.45 -11.41
N ASN A 208 20.37 -10.32 -11.17
CA ASN A 208 20.17 -11.52 -11.98
C ASN A 208 19.77 -11.23 -13.44
N GLN A 209 19.26 -10.03 -13.72
CA GLN A 209 18.97 -9.56 -15.08
C GLN A 209 20.15 -8.77 -15.72
N GLY A 210 21.30 -8.71 -15.04
CA GLY A 210 22.53 -8.10 -15.56
C GLY A 210 22.69 -6.60 -15.28
N VAL A 211 21.94 -6.04 -14.33
CA VAL A 211 22.17 -4.67 -13.83
C VAL A 211 23.20 -4.72 -12.70
N ASN A 212 24.35 -4.09 -12.89
CA ASN A 212 25.51 -4.27 -12.01
C ASN A 212 25.57 -3.26 -10.85
N ASP A 213 25.30 -1.98 -11.10
CA ASP A 213 25.40 -0.90 -10.10
C ASP A 213 24.04 -0.69 -9.39
N VAL A 214 23.63 -1.66 -8.58
CA VAL A 214 22.35 -1.64 -7.85
C VAL A 214 22.58 -1.41 -6.37
N HIS A 215 21.97 -0.36 -5.83
CA HIS A 215 22.06 0.01 -4.42
C HIS A 215 20.69 0.31 -3.81
N HIS A 216 20.57 0.11 -2.50
CA HIS A 216 19.33 0.44 -1.80
C HIS A 216 19.50 0.92 -0.37
N LEU A 217 18.56 1.75 0.05
CA LEU A 217 18.53 2.38 1.36
C LEU A 217 18.33 1.38 2.50
N LYS A 218 19.36 1.22 3.34
CA LYS A 218 19.31 0.37 4.53
C LYS A 218 18.30 0.91 5.54
N GLY A 219 17.34 0.08 5.90
CA GLY A 219 16.24 0.44 6.80
C GLY A 219 15.13 1.30 6.16
N GLY A 220 15.21 1.57 4.85
CA GLY A 220 14.19 2.27 4.08
C GLY A 220 13.97 3.73 4.49
N ILE A 221 12.87 4.30 3.99
CA ILE A 221 12.45 5.69 4.28
C ILE A 221 12.42 5.95 5.79
N HIS A 222 12.03 4.95 6.59
CA HIS A 222 11.99 5.07 8.04
C HIS A 222 13.32 5.50 8.66
N LYS A 223 14.41 4.76 8.39
CA LYS A 223 15.74 5.10 8.92
C LYS A 223 16.31 6.37 8.29
N TYR A 224 15.91 6.68 7.07
CA TYR A 224 16.31 7.92 6.42
C TYR A 224 15.69 9.15 7.10
N LEU A 225 14.39 9.12 7.42
CA LEU A 225 13.73 10.22 8.14
C LEU A 225 14.16 10.34 9.61
N GLU A 226 14.61 9.24 10.24
CA GLU A 226 15.29 9.30 11.55
C GLU A 226 16.60 10.11 11.46
N ALA A 227 17.37 9.94 10.37
CA ALA A 227 18.64 10.63 10.15
C ALA A 227 18.48 12.07 9.61
N TYR A 228 17.45 12.31 8.79
CA TYR A 228 17.15 13.59 8.14
C TYR A 228 15.75 14.06 8.53
N GLN A 229 15.63 14.68 9.70
CA GLN A 229 14.35 15.08 10.30
C GLN A 229 13.64 16.22 9.54
N ASP A 230 14.35 16.93 8.67
CA ASP A 230 13.81 17.92 7.73
C ASP A 230 13.30 17.27 6.42
N GLY A 231 13.46 15.95 6.28
CA GLY A 231 13.09 15.17 5.12
C GLY A 231 14.23 14.97 4.11
N GLY A 232 15.31 15.76 4.15
CA GLY A 232 16.38 15.71 3.14
C GLY A 232 15.83 15.73 1.70
N PHE A 233 16.13 14.71 0.90
CA PHE A 233 15.56 14.48 -0.45
C PHE A 233 14.21 13.76 -0.48
N PHE A 234 13.69 13.27 0.65
CA PHE A 234 12.35 12.70 0.70
C PHE A 234 11.33 13.82 0.89
N ARG A 235 10.38 13.92 -0.04
CA ARG A 235 9.32 14.94 -0.06
C ARG A 235 8.00 14.28 0.35
N GLY A 236 7.17 14.99 1.10
CA GLY A 236 5.87 14.47 1.56
C GLY A 236 5.94 13.52 2.75
N LYS A 237 5.01 12.56 2.81
CA LYS A 237 4.82 11.63 3.93
C LYS A 237 4.99 10.17 3.50
N ASN A 238 5.58 9.36 4.37
CA ASN A 238 5.76 7.92 4.18
C ASN A 238 4.49 7.16 4.54
N PHE A 239 3.91 6.45 3.57
CA PHE A 239 2.76 5.59 3.82
C PHE A 239 3.11 4.36 4.68
N VAL A 240 2.28 4.07 5.67
CA VAL A 240 2.40 2.90 6.58
C VAL A 240 1.11 2.09 6.63
N PHE A 241 1.23 0.79 6.90
CA PHE A 241 0.14 -0.18 6.75
C PHE A 241 -0.63 -0.44 8.06
N ASP A 242 -0.94 0.63 8.79
CA ASP A 242 -1.65 0.65 10.07
C ASP A 242 -2.43 1.96 10.24
N LYS A 243 -3.18 2.12 11.35
CA LYS A 243 -4.10 3.27 11.53
C LYS A 243 -3.41 4.64 11.53
N ARG A 244 -2.06 4.72 11.58
CA ARG A 244 -1.33 5.98 11.39
C ARG A 244 -1.38 6.48 9.96
N VAL A 245 -1.50 5.57 8.97
CA VAL A 245 -1.59 5.81 7.52
C VAL A 245 -0.35 6.46 6.89
N LEU A 246 0.13 7.57 7.46
CA LEU A 246 1.18 8.42 6.95
C LEU A 246 2.10 8.85 8.09
N MET A 247 3.41 8.84 7.85
CA MET A 247 4.42 9.38 8.77
C MET A 247 5.30 10.36 8.01
N GLY A 248 5.29 11.63 8.43
CA GLY A 248 6.13 12.68 7.85
C GLY A 248 7.50 12.77 8.53
N ALA A 249 8.38 13.59 7.97
CA ALA A 249 9.56 14.06 8.69
C ALA A 249 9.11 14.97 9.85
N GLN A 250 9.84 15.02 10.97
CA GLN A 250 9.43 15.81 12.13
C GLN A 250 9.32 17.31 11.82
N ASN A 251 10.20 17.82 10.95
CA ASN A 251 10.32 19.23 10.63
C ASN A 251 9.85 19.57 9.20
N SER A 252 9.00 18.73 8.60
CA SER A 252 8.41 18.99 7.27
C SER A 252 6.95 18.55 7.20
N ASN A 253 6.09 19.45 6.71
CA ASN A 253 4.67 19.21 6.45
C ASN A 253 4.33 19.40 4.96
N GLU A 254 5.31 19.19 4.08
CA GLU A 254 5.13 19.33 2.64
C GLU A 254 4.02 18.39 2.13
N ILE A 255 3.11 18.92 1.33
CA ILE A 255 2.05 18.15 0.66
C ILE A 255 2.46 17.99 -0.80
N VAL A 256 2.98 16.82 -1.16
CA VAL A 256 3.29 16.47 -2.56
C VAL A 256 2.11 15.87 -3.30
N GLY A 257 1.18 15.26 -2.55
CA GLY A 257 0.00 14.63 -3.09
C GLY A 257 -0.98 15.63 -3.67
N LYS A 258 -1.79 15.16 -4.61
CA LYS A 258 -2.84 15.95 -5.25
C LYS A 258 -4.13 15.16 -5.30
N CYS A 259 -5.24 15.86 -5.12
CA CYS A 259 -6.55 15.29 -5.33
C CYS A 259 -6.67 14.81 -6.79
N ILE A 260 -7.02 13.55 -7.00
CA ILE A 260 -7.12 12.97 -8.34
C ILE A 260 -8.16 13.68 -9.25
N GLU A 261 -9.17 14.34 -8.66
CA GLU A 261 -10.22 15.01 -9.41
C GLU A 261 -9.91 16.50 -9.68
N CYS A 262 -9.53 17.29 -8.67
CA CYS A 262 -9.32 18.73 -8.83
C CYS A 262 -7.84 19.17 -8.91
N GLN A 263 -6.89 18.26 -8.66
CA GLN A 263 -5.44 18.51 -8.65
C GLN A 263 -4.94 19.45 -7.53
N GLU A 264 -5.81 19.93 -6.65
CA GLU A 264 -5.41 20.68 -5.46
C GLU A 264 -4.53 19.81 -4.53
N PRO A 265 -3.55 20.42 -3.82
CA PRO A 265 -2.71 19.71 -2.86
C PRO A 265 -3.54 18.94 -1.84
N PHE A 266 -3.29 17.63 -1.72
CA PHE A 266 -3.99 16.73 -0.81
C PHE A 266 -3.21 15.44 -0.60
N ASP A 267 -3.01 15.01 0.64
CA ASP A 267 -2.19 13.83 0.97
C ASP A 267 -2.87 12.83 1.92
N GLU A 268 -4.13 13.04 2.31
CA GLU A 268 -4.82 12.16 3.26
C GLU A 268 -5.55 10.98 2.60
N PHE A 269 -5.31 9.77 3.11
CA PHE A 269 -6.13 8.60 2.75
C PHE A 269 -7.18 8.30 3.82
N SER A 270 -8.29 7.70 3.38
CA SER A 270 -9.34 7.21 4.26
C SER A 270 -9.86 5.87 3.74
N GLY A 271 -10.18 4.95 4.67
CA GLY A 271 -10.85 3.68 4.33
C GLY A 271 -12.22 3.85 3.66
N ARG A 272 -12.80 5.05 3.70
CA ARG A 272 -14.03 5.41 2.96
C ARG A 272 -13.75 5.71 1.47
N LYS A 273 -12.59 6.28 1.17
CA LYS A 273 -12.22 6.81 -0.15
C LYS A 273 -11.51 5.74 -0.97
N VAL A 274 -12.28 4.75 -1.40
CA VAL A 274 -11.77 3.59 -2.15
C VAL A 274 -12.41 3.50 -3.53
N CYS A 275 -11.66 2.97 -4.49
CA CYS A 275 -12.07 2.90 -5.88
C CYS A 275 -13.35 2.05 -6.03
N THR A 276 -14.34 2.59 -6.71
CA THR A 276 -15.61 1.92 -7.02
C THR A 276 -15.44 0.54 -7.67
N VAL A 277 -14.38 0.38 -8.46
CA VAL A 277 -14.11 -0.85 -9.22
C VAL A 277 -13.26 -1.84 -8.42
N CYS A 278 -12.10 -1.40 -7.94
CA CYS A 278 -11.06 -2.31 -7.43
C CYS A 278 -10.77 -2.16 -5.92
N ARG A 279 -11.49 -1.27 -5.24
CA ARG A 279 -11.40 -0.97 -3.80
C ARG A 279 -10.02 -0.53 -3.30
N ASP A 280 -9.12 -0.12 -4.19
CA ASP A 280 -7.86 0.49 -3.77
C ASP A 280 -8.09 1.90 -3.24
N LEU A 281 -7.20 2.38 -2.37
CA LEU A 281 -7.29 3.73 -1.83
C LEU A 281 -7.17 4.77 -2.96
N VAL A 282 -7.99 5.81 -2.87
CA VAL A 282 -8.01 6.91 -3.83
C VAL A 282 -7.66 8.21 -3.09
N LEU A 283 -6.65 8.91 -3.58
CA LEU A 283 -6.26 10.20 -3.04
C LEU A 283 -7.19 11.29 -3.59
N VAL A 284 -8.20 11.65 -2.81
CA VAL A 284 -9.28 12.56 -3.22
C VAL A 284 -9.72 13.43 -2.05
N CYS A 285 -9.80 14.75 -2.27
CA CYS A 285 -10.25 15.68 -1.25
C CYS A 285 -11.74 15.47 -0.92
N ASP A 286 -12.18 15.93 0.24
CA ASP A 286 -13.56 15.74 0.69
C ASP A 286 -14.56 16.38 -0.27
N SER A 287 -14.30 17.60 -0.72
CA SER A 287 -15.18 18.30 -1.66
C SER A 287 -15.44 17.47 -2.93
N CYS A 288 -14.37 16.95 -3.56
CA CYS A 288 -14.51 16.09 -4.74
C CYS A 288 -15.17 14.75 -4.41
N TYR A 289 -14.84 14.12 -3.27
CA TYR A 289 -15.46 12.87 -2.86
C TYR A 289 -16.99 13.01 -2.69
N TYR A 290 -17.44 14.06 -2.00
CA TYR A 290 -18.86 14.33 -1.78
C TYR A 290 -19.56 14.79 -3.08
N THR A 291 -18.91 15.60 -3.91
CA THR A 291 -19.42 15.99 -5.24
C THR A 291 -19.64 14.77 -6.14
N ARG A 292 -18.77 13.77 -6.02
CA ARG A 292 -18.88 12.49 -6.74
C ARG A 292 -19.80 11.49 -6.05
N HIS A 293 -20.52 11.90 -5.01
CA HIS A 293 -21.44 11.05 -4.22
C HIS A 293 -20.77 9.77 -3.68
N GLY A 294 -19.47 9.87 -3.34
CA GLY A 294 -18.66 8.76 -2.88
C GLY A 294 -18.23 7.75 -3.95
N GLU A 295 -18.51 8.01 -5.23
CA GLU A 295 -18.14 7.18 -6.38
C GLU A 295 -16.87 7.71 -7.05
N VAL A 296 -15.72 7.27 -6.53
CA VAL A 296 -14.38 7.70 -6.96
C VAL A 296 -13.58 6.54 -7.56
N HIS A 297 -12.60 6.86 -8.41
CA HIS A 297 -11.85 5.86 -9.18
C HIS A 297 -10.36 6.09 -9.02
N CYS A 298 -9.58 5.02 -8.80
CA CYS A 298 -8.11 5.14 -8.80
C CYS A 298 -7.59 5.44 -10.21
N THR A 299 -6.30 5.77 -10.32
CA THR A 299 -5.61 6.10 -11.58
C THR A 299 -5.93 5.10 -12.69
N ASP A 300 -5.86 3.80 -12.41
CA ASP A 300 -6.12 2.74 -13.39
C ASP A 300 -7.56 2.66 -13.88
N HIS A 301 -8.52 3.25 -13.14
CA HIS A 301 -9.95 3.20 -13.44
C HIS A 301 -10.55 4.58 -13.75
N GLN A 302 -9.73 5.62 -13.93
CA GLN A 302 -10.22 6.96 -14.26
C GLN A 302 -11.03 6.99 -15.57
N TYR A 303 -10.73 6.10 -16.53
CA TYR A 303 -11.51 5.95 -17.76
C TYR A 303 -12.98 5.52 -17.54
N LEU A 304 -13.30 4.93 -16.38
CA LEU A 304 -14.64 4.48 -16.01
C LEU A 304 -15.43 5.50 -15.18
N LYS A 305 -14.82 6.65 -14.85
CA LYS A 305 -15.34 7.53 -13.80
C LYS A 305 -16.73 8.12 -14.05
N ARG A 306 -17.16 8.18 -15.31
CA ARG A 306 -18.47 8.71 -15.73
C ARG A 306 -19.50 7.63 -16.06
N CYS A 307 -19.13 6.36 -16.05
CA CYS A 307 -20.01 5.27 -16.49
C CYS A 307 -19.98 4.02 -15.63
N TYR A 308 -19.20 4.01 -14.55
CA TYR A 308 -19.15 2.91 -13.61
C TYR A 308 -19.34 3.43 -12.18
N VAL A 309 -20.58 3.39 -11.71
CA VAL A 309 -20.94 3.63 -10.30
C VAL A 309 -21.60 2.38 -9.74
N THR A 310 -21.91 2.34 -8.45
CA THR A 310 -22.59 1.16 -7.84
C THR A 310 -23.93 1.49 -7.28
N PHE A 311 -24.12 2.69 -6.74
CA PHE A 311 -25.41 3.11 -6.22
C PHE A 311 -26.33 3.59 -7.34
N LEU A 312 -26.61 2.70 -8.29
CA LEU A 312 -27.45 2.93 -9.48
C LEU A 312 -28.89 3.31 -9.12
N GLN A 313 -29.34 3.03 -7.89
CA GLN A 313 -30.66 3.45 -7.42
C GLN A 313 -30.83 4.98 -7.41
N TYR A 314 -29.73 5.73 -7.32
CA TYR A 314 -29.71 7.19 -7.28
C TYR A 314 -29.55 7.84 -8.66
N MET A 315 -29.65 7.08 -9.75
CA MET A 315 -29.50 7.58 -11.11
C MET A 315 -30.81 7.53 -11.90
N PRO A 316 -31.14 8.59 -12.65
CA PRO A 316 -32.30 8.60 -13.53
C PRO A 316 -32.08 7.63 -14.70
N ARG A 317 -33.19 7.16 -15.28
CA ARG A 317 -33.19 6.24 -16.43
C ARG A 317 -32.32 6.73 -17.60
N SER A 318 -32.38 8.03 -17.90
CA SER A 318 -31.59 8.65 -18.98
C SER A 318 -30.09 8.50 -18.75
N GLU A 319 -29.62 8.77 -17.54
CA GLU A 319 -28.20 8.64 -17.17
C GLU A 319 -27.76 7.17 -17.20
N LEU A 320 -28.59 6.24 -16.72
CA LEU A 320 -28.29 4.81 -16.81
C LEU A 320 -28.09 4.32 -18.25
N LEU A 321 -28.93 4.80 -19.18
CA LEU A 321 -28.80 4.50 -20.61
C LEU A 321 -27.52 5.12 -21.21
N GLU A 322 -27.14 6.33 -20.79
CA GLU A 322 -25.87 6.95 -21.20
C GLU A 322 -24.67 6.15 -20.69
N GLN A 323 -24.69 5.71 -19.43
CA GLN A 323 -23.65 4.86 -18.86
C GLN A 323 -23.55 3.52 -19.59
N GLN A 324 -24.69 2.90 -19.90
CA GLN A 324 -24.74 1.65 -20.65
C GLN A 324 -24.02 1.80 -22.00
N ARG A 325 -24.38 2.81 -22.80
CA ARG A 325 -23.74 3.06 -24.10
C ARG A 325 -22.24 3.32 -23.98
N ALA A 326 -21.83 4.08 -22.96
CA ALA A 326 -20.42 4.37 -22.71
C ALA A 326 -19.64 3.08 -22.36
N LEU A 327 -20.19 2.22 -21.50
CA LEU A 327 -19.59 0.95 -21.13
C LEU A 327 -19.54 -0.04 -22.30
N GLU A 328 -20.59 -0.10 -23.13
CA GLU A 328 -20.62 -0.92 -24.34
C GLU A 328 -19.52 -0.51 -25.33
N LYS A 329 -19.31 0.81 -25.52
CA LYS A 329 -18.21 1.33 -26.33
C LYS A 329 -16.85 0.90 -25.79
N ILE A 330 -16.60 1.09 -24.49
CA ILE A 330 -15.33 0.69 -23.85
C ILE A 330 -15.12 -0.83 -23.96
N LEU A 331 -16.19 -1.62 -23.81
CA LEU A 331 -16.11 -3.07 -23.95
C LEU A 331 -15.74 -3.48 -25.37
N ALA A 332 -16.28 -2.82 -26.39
CA ALA A 332 -15.94 -3.06 -27.79
C ALA A 332 -14.44 -2.78 -28.04
N GLU A 333 -13.94 -1.63 -27.59
CA GLU A 333 -12.51 -1.28 -27.68
C GLU A 333 -11.62 -2.35 -27.01
N PHE A 334 -12.01 -2.85 -25.83
CA PHE A 334 -11.27 -3.90 -25.12
C PHE A 334 -11.39 -5.30 -25.71
N LEU A 335 -12.35 -5.54 -26.60
CA LEU A 335 -12.47 -6.80 -27.35
C LEU A 335 -11.57 -6.81 -28.58
N GLU A 336 -11.33 -5.64 -29.17
CA GLU A 336 -10.38 -5.47 -30.29
C GLU A 336 -8.93 -5.55 -29.81
N ASP A 337 -8.64 -5.02 -28.62
CA ASP A 337 -7.31 -5.10 -28.01
C ASP A 337 -7.03 -6.51 -27.42
N LYS A 338 -6.20 -7.28 -28.14
CA LYS A 338 -5.74 -8.62 -27.72
C LYS A 338 -4.94 -8.61 -26.41
N SER A 339 -4.33 -7.48 -26.04
CA SER A 339 -3.58 -7.32 -24.79
C SER A 339 -4.46 -6.96 -23.60
N SER A 340 -5.73 -6.58 -23.85
CA SER A 340 -6.64 -6.12 -22.81
C SER A 340 -6.94 -7.23 -21.79
N SER A 341 -6.96 -6.84 -20.52
CA SER A 341 -7.17 -7.74 -19.38
C SER A 341 -8.57 -8.36 -19.38
N LYS A 342 -8.62 -9.70 -19.27
CA LYS A 342 -9.88 -10.45 -19.09
C LYS A 342 -10.68 -9.92 -17.89
N ASN A 343 -10.01 -9.49 -16.83
CA ASN A 343 -10.66 -8.94 -15.64
C ASN A 343 -11.34 -7.59 -15.92
N LYS A 344 -10.71 -6.71 -16.71
CA LYS A 344 -11.32 -5.43 -17.11
C LYS A 344 -12.63 -5.66 -17.88
N ARG A 345 -12.60 -6.56 -18.88
CA ARG A 345 -13.80 -6.94 -19.64
C ARG A 345 -14.90 -7.54 -18.75
N ARG A 346 -14.53 -8.41 -17.79
CA ARG A 346 -15.48 -9.00 -16.84
C ARG A 346 -16.13 -7.94 -15.96
N SER A 347 -15.37 -6.99 -15.43
CA SER A 347 -15.92 -5.89 -14.62
C SER A 347 -16.94 -5.06 -15.39
N ILE A 348 -16.65 -4.70 -16.65
CA ILE A 348 -17.57 -3.94 -17.49
C ILE A 348 -18.87 -4.73 -17.74
N ARG A 349 -18.78 -6.00 -18.12
CA ARG A 349 -19.97 -6.85 -18.32
C ARG A 349 -20.83 -6.98 -17.07
N ASN A 350 -20.19 -7.16 -15.91
CA ASN A 350 -20.92 -7.21 -14.64
C ASN A 350 -21.67 -5.91 -14.36
N GLN A 351 -21.08 -4.77 -14.73
CA GLN A 351 -21.73 -3.47 -14.57
C GLN A 351 -22.88 -3.27 -15.55
N LEU A 352 -22.71 -3.66 -16.81
CA LEU A 352 -23.80 -3.64 -17.81
C LEU A 352 -25.00 -4.46 -17.34
N ASN A 353 -24.77 -5.66 -16.80
CA ASN A 353 -25.85 -6.49 -16.26
C ASN A 353 -26.57 -5.79 -15.09
N LYS A 354 -25.84 -5.13 -14.18
CA LYS A 354 -26.46 -4.36 -13.08
C LYS A 354 -27.30 -3.19 -13.59
N ILE A 355 -26.83 -2.50 -14.62
CA ILE A 355 -27.59 -1.41 -15.25
C ILE A 355 -28.87 -1.96 -15.88
N ALA A 356 -28.78 -3.06 -16.63
CA ALA A 356 -29.95 -3.71 -17.24
C ALA A 356 -31.00 -4.09 -16.18
N THR A 357 -30.59 -4.78 -15.10
CA THR A 357 -31.49 -5.12 -13.99
C THR A 357 -32.11 -3.87 -13.34
N ARG A 358 -31.35 -2.77 -13.21
CA ARG A 358 -31.90 -1.52 -12.66
C ARG A 358 -32.92 -0.87 -13.61
N LEU A 359 -32.67 -0.89 -14.92
CA LEU A 359 -33.59 -0.37 -15.92
C LEU A 359 -34.92 -1.15 -15.91
N GLU A 360 -34.87 -2.48 -15.83
CA GLU A 360 -36.04 -3.34 -15.67
C GLU A 360 -36.82 -3.00 -14.38
N ALA A 361 -36.12 -2.79 -13.26
CA ALA A 361 -36.75 -2.41 -12.00
C ALA A 361 -37.43 -1.02 -12.06
N ILE A 362 -36.87 -0.07 -12.82
CA ILE A 362 -37.49 1.24 -13.06
C ILE A 362 -38.75 1.08 -13.92
N ASP A 363 -38.71 0.22 -14.93
CA ASP A 363 -39.87 -0.02 -15.81
C ASP A 363 -41.01 -0.73 -15.07
N ALA A 364 -40.68 -1.59 -14.10
CA ALA A 364 -41.66 -2.29 -13.28
C ALA A 364 -42.36 -1.39 -12.24
N ASP A 365 -41.63 -0.44 -11.65
CA ASP A 365 -42.18 0.51 -10.65
C ASP A 365 -41.52 1.91 -10.77
N PRO A 366 -42.03 2.74 -11.70
CA PRO A 366 -41.50 4.09 -11.91
C PRO A 366 -41.68 5.02 -10.71
N GLU A 367 -42.75 4.84 -9.92
CA GLU A 367 -43.06 5.69 -8.77
C GLU A 367 -42.07 5.44 -7.63
N ALA A 368 -41.79 4.18 -7.29
CA ALA A 368 -40.78 3.85 -6.28
C ALA A 368 -39.37 4.30 -6.70
N ALA A 369 -39.06 4.20 -8.00
CA ALA A 369 -37.81 4.71 -8.54
C ALA A 369 -37.73 6.24 -8.39
N ALA A 370 -38.78 6.97 -8.73
CA ALA A 370 -38.84 8.42 -8.56
C ALA A 370 -38.73 8.86 -7.09
N ALA A 371 -39.41 8.16 -6.17
CA ALA A 371 -39.32 8.43 -4.74
C ALA A 371 -37.88 8.27 -4.20
N THR A 372 -37.14 7.25 -4.68
CA THR A 372 -35.73 7.05 -4.32
C THR A 372 -34.84 8.18 -4.86
N LEU A 373 -35.11 8.66 -6.07
CA LEU A 373 -34.37 9.76 -6.68
C LEU A 373 -34.65 11.11 -6.01
N ALA A 374 -35.83 11.28 -5.40
CA ALA A 374 -36.24 12.49 -4.71
C ALA A 374 -35.63 12.67 -3.31
N LEU A 375 -34.87 11.70 -2.80
CA LEU A 375 -34.18 11.81 -1.51
C LEU A 375 -33.14 12.95 -1.55
N ASP A 376 -33.21 13.87 -0.59
CA ASP A 376 -32.25 14.97 -0.45
C ASP A 376 -31.88 15.20 1.04
N PRO A 377 -30.60 15.06 1.45
CA PRO A 377 -29.49 14.59 0.63
C PRO A 377 -29.60 13.08 0.35
N ARG A 378 -29.19 12.67 -0.86
CA ARG A 378 -29.01 11.24 -1.16
C ARG A 378 -27.91 10.66 -0.28
N PRO A 379 -28.14 9.53 0.42
CA PRO A 379 -27.13 8.97 1.32
C PRO A 379 -25.91 8.45 0.56
N ILE A 380 -24.72 8.70 1.08
CA ILE A 380 -23.48 8.14 0.56
C ILE A 380 -23.19 6.86 1.34
N HIS A 381 -23.13 5.74 0.62
CA HIS A 381 -22.95 4.44 1.22
C HIS A 381 -21.49 4.00 1.15
N CYS A 382 -21.01 3.36 2.21
CA CYS A 382 -19.67 2.80 2.23
C CYS A 382 -19.53 1.69 1.18
N ARG A 383 -18.44 1.77 0.44
CA ARG A 383 -18.06 0.83 -0.63
C ARG A 383 -17.78 -0.59 -0.17
N THR A 384 -17.46 -0.76 1.11
CA THR A 384 -17.03 -2.03 1.67
C THR A 384 -18.17 -2.73 2.40
N CYS A 385 -18.89 -2.04 3.29
CA CYS A 385 -19.97 -2.64 4.08
C CYS A 385 -21.40 -2.20 3.67
N GLY A 386 -21.56 -1.23 2.77
CA GLY A 386 -22.87 -0.75 2.31
C GLY A 386 -23.58 0.23 3.26
N LEU A 387 -23.08 0.43 4.49
CA LEU A 387 -23.70 1.34 5.46
C LEU A 387 -23.44 2.81 5.12
N ALA A 388 -24.46 3.67 5.25
CA ALA A 388 -24.35 5.11 5.05
C ALA A 388 -23.62 5.83 6.20
N THR A 389 -23.63 5.24 7.40
CA THR A 389 -22.98 5.79 8.61
C THR A 389 -21.49 5.43 8.71
N CYS A 390 -20.98 4.55 7.84
CA CYS A 390 -19.61 4.05 7.98
C CYS A 390 -18.58 5.12 7.58
N MET A 391 -17.61 5.38 8.48
CA MET A 391 -16.53 6.35 8.30
C MET A 391 -15.26 5.76 7.63
N GLY A 392 -15.31 4.51 7.16
CA GLY A 392 -14.17 3.82 6.57
C GLY A 392 -13.54 2.74 7.46
N ASN A 393 -14.02 2.60 8.69
CA ASN A 393 -13.55 1.62 9.68
C ASN A 393 -13.93 0.16 9.38
N CYS A 394 -14.26 -0.16 8.13
CA CYS A 394 -14.50 -1.53 7.67
C CYS A 394 -13.53 -1.92 6.55
N TRP A 395 -12.61 -1.02 6.16
CA TRP A 395 -11.65 -1.27 5.10
C TRP A 395 -10.25 -1.50 5.67
N GLY A 396 -9.63 -2.61 5.26
CA GLY A 396 -8.21 -2.86 5.45
C GLY A 396 -7.75 -2.72 6.90
N PHE A 397 -6.74 -1.87 7.14
CA PHE A 397 -6.17 -1.65 8.46
C PHE A 397 -6.90 -0.59 9.30
N TRP A 398 -7.89 0.12 8.73
CA TRP A 398 -8.81 0.97 9.51
C TRP A 398 -9.91 0.18 10.20
N SER A 399 -10.07 -1.11 9.87
CA SER A 399 -11.10 -1.95 10.47
C SER A 399 -11.10 -1.81 12.00
N ASP A 400 -12.27 -1.83 12.64
CA ASP A 400 -12.35 -1.95 14.11
C ASP A 400 -12.48 -3.42 14.54
N GLU A 401 -12.65 -4.32 13.58
CA GLU A 401 -12.67 -5.77 13.79
C GLU A 401 -11.56 -6.45 13.00
N VAL A 402 -11.02 -7.55 13.53
CA VAL A 402 -10.08 -8.38 12.76
C VAL A 402 -10.86 -8.96 11.59
N LEU A 403 -10.65 -8.37 10.40
CA LEU A 403 -11.29 -8.86 9.18
C LEU A 403 -10.79 -10.28 8.90
N THR A 404 -11.66 -11.26 9.07
CA THR A 404 -11.46 -12.60 8.54
C THR A 404 -11.42 -12.43 7.01
N PRO A 405 -10.34 -12.85 6.33
CA PRO A 405 -10.37 -12.91 4.88
C PRO A 405 -11.59 -13.74 4.47
N PRO A 406 -12.33 -13.36 3.42
CA PRO A 406 -13.32 -14.28 2.87
C PRO A 406 -12.65 -15.64 2.66
N GLN A 407 -13.29 -16.70 3.14
CA GLN A 407 -12.91 -18.06 2.80
C GLN A 407 -13.08 -18.17 1.29
N ASN A 408 -11.98 -18.06 0.55
CA ASN A 408 -11.96 -18.30 -0.88
C ASN A 408 -11.93 -19.81 -1.13
#